data_AF-A0A4Y7WHE3-F1
#
_entry.id   AF-A0A4Y7WHE3-F1
#
_cell.length_a   1.000
_cell.length_b   1.000
_cell.length_c   1.000
_cell.angle_alpha   90.00
_cell.angle_beta   90.00
_cell.angle_gamma   90.00
#
_symmetry.space_group_name_H-M   'P 1'
#
loop_
_entity.id
_entity.type
_entity.pdbx_description
1 polymer ?
#
loop_
_entity_poly.entity_id
_entity_poly.type
_entity_poly.pdbx_seq_one_letter_code
_entity_poly.pdbx_strand_id
1 'polypeptide(L)'
;MIERYTRPEMGAIWTDENRYQAWLEVEIVACEAWAELGEIPEEDVKKIRENASFDVNRILEIEEETRHDVVAFTRAVSETLGEERKWVHYGLTSTDVVDTALSYLLKQANDILAADLNRFLDIIKQKANEHKFTIMMGRTHGVHAEPTTFGLKLALWYEEMKRNIERFEHAAEGVRFGKLSGAVGTYANIDPRVEEIVCKKLGLNPAPISTQTLQRDRHAEYMASLALIATSIEKFAVEIRGLQKSELREVEEYFAKGQKGSSAMPHKRNPIGSENMTGLARLIRGYMNTAYDNVVLWHERDISHSSAERVILPDATITLNYMLNRFGNIVKNLTVFPENMKRNMTRTYGLIYSQRVLLSLIDKGMVREEAYDLVQPKATQAWEEGVQFRKLIESEPRITDVLSNEELDECFNYEHHMKHVDTIFNRLGISE
;
A
#
# COMPACT_ATOMS: atom_id res chain seq x y z
N MET A 1 -8.02 -11.85 9.92
CA MET A 1 -7.59 -10.61 10.57
C MET A 1 -8.59 -10.28 11.66
N ILE A 2 -8.15 -9.69 12.76
CA ILE A 2 -9.05 -9.42 13.88
C ILE A 2 -10.00 -8.25 13.57
N GLU A 3 -11.23 -8.32 14.10
CA GLU A 3 -12.31 -7.34 13.87
C GLU A 3 -11.88 -5.88 14.05
N ARG A 4 -11.01 -5.61 15.04
CA ARG A 4 -10.46 -4.28 15.32
C ARG A 4 -9.79 -3.61 14.11
N TYR A 5 -9.24 -4.41 13.20
CA TYR A 5 -8.51 -3.95 12.01
C TYR A 5 -9.28 -4.26 10.73
N THR A 6 -10.56 -4.63 10.83
CA THR A 6 -11.43 -4.92 9.70
C THR A 6 -12.42 -3.79 9.50
N ARG A 7 -12.42 -3.16 8.33
CA ARG A 7 -13.46 -2.19 7.96
C ARG A 7 -14.62 -2.94 7.29
N PRO A 8 -15.89 -2.52 7.51
CA PRO A 8 -17.06 -3.29 7.09
C PRO A 8 -17.06 -3.66 5.60
N GLU A 9 -16.65 -2.75 4.72
CA GLU A 9 -16.70 -2.97 3.27
C GLU A 9 -15.76 -4.09 2.80
N MET A 10 -14.55 -4.19 3.38
CA MET A 10 -13.59 -5.23 3.00
C MET A 10 -13.89 -6.53 3.75
N GLY A 11 -14.38 -6.44 4.98
CA GLY A 11 -14.83 -7.61 5.75
C GLY A 11 -15.98 -8.35 5.07
N ALA A 12 -16.93 -7.61 4.48
CA ALA A 12 -18.10 -8.19 3.79
C ALA A 12 -17.70 -9.11 2.63
N ILE A 13 -16.61 -8.79 1.92
CA ILE A 13 -16.12 -9.57 0.78
C ILE A 13 -15.70 -10.98 1.22
N TRP A 14 -15.07 -11.10 2.39
CA TRP A 14 -14.44 -12.33 2.88
C TRP A 14 -15.33 -13.14 3.81
N THR A 15 -16.64 -12.89 3.81
CA THR A 15 -17.61 -13.72 4.53
C THR A 15 -17.84 -15.05 3.81
N ASP A 16 -18.21 -16.09 4.56
CA ASP A 16 -18.60 -17.38 3.96
C ASP A 16 -19.83 -17.20 3.05
N GLU A 17 -20.76 -16.33 3.43
CA GLU A 17 -21.93 -15.95 2.62
C GLU A 17 -21.51 -15.45 1.23
N ASN A 18 -20.62 -14.44 1.17
CA ASN A 18 -20.17 -13.89 -0.11
C ASN A 18 -19.29 -14.88 -0.90
N ARG A 19 -18.54 -15.76 -0.20
CA ARG A 19 -17.79 -16.85 -0.85
C ARG A 19 -18.73 -17.81 -1.57
N TYR A 20 -19.76 -18.32 -0.89
CA TYR A 20 -20.71 -19.25 -1.50
C TYR A 20 -21.62 -18.57 -2.53
N GLN A 21 -21.91 -17.27 -2.36
CA GLN A 21 -22.58 -16.49 -3.40
C GLN A 21 -21.73 -16.39 -4.68
N ALA A 22 -20.42 -16.19 -4.56
CA ALA A 22 -19.51 -16.20 -5.70
C ALA A 22 -19.43 -17.59 -6.35
N TRP A 23 -19.42 -18.67 -5.56
CA TRP A 23 -19.46 -20.04 -6.09
C TRP A 23 -20.76 -20.30 -6.86
N LEU A 24 -21.89 -19.87 -6.31
CA LEU A 24 -23.20 -19.99 -6.93
C LEU A 24 -23.24 -19.22 -8.26
N GLU A 25 -22.70 -17.99 -8.30
CA GLU A 25 -22.67 -17.23 -9.54
C GLU A 25 -21.81 -17.92 -10.61
N VAL A 26 -20.65 -18.48 -10.26
CA VAL A 26 -19.83 -19.25 -11.22
C VAL A 26 -20.62 -20.45 -11.78
N GLU A 27 -21.29 -21.21 -10.92
CA GLU A 27 -22.10 -22.38 -11.33
C GLU A 27 -23.24 -22.01 -12.27
N ILE A 28 -24.02 -20.99 -11.91
CA ILE A 28 -25.17 -20.58 -12.72
C ILE A 28 -24.69 -20.05 -14.07
N VAL A 29 -23.63 -19.23 -14.08
CA VAL A 29 -23.09 -18.70 -15.33
C VAL A 29 -22.48 -19.80 -16.20
N ALA A 30 -21.90 -20.85 -15.61
CA ALA A 30 -21.43 -22.02 -16.36
C ALA A 30 -22.61 -22.77 -17.03
N CYS A 31 -23.74 -22.92 -16.32
CA CYS A 31 -24.96 -23.48 -16.90
C CYS A 31 -25.50 -22.60 -18.04
N GLU A 32 -25.53 -21.27 -17.86
CA GLU A 32 -25.91 -20.32 -18.92
C GLU A 32 -25.02 -20.44 -20.15
N ALA A 33 -23.70 -20.57 -19.96
CA ALA A 33 -22.79 -20.77 -21.07
C ALA A 33 -23.05 -22.08 -21.82
N TRP A 34 -23.31 -23.19 -21.10
CA TRP A 34 -23.71 -24.44 -21.75
C TRP A 34 -25.03 -24.34 -22.52
N ALA A 35 -26.01 -23.59 -22.01
CA ALA A 35 -27.24 -23.32 -22.74
C ALA A 35 -27.03 -22.43 -23.96
N GLU A 36 -26.18 -21.40 -23.88
CA GLU A 36 -25.78 -20.58 -25.03
C GLU A 36 -25.09 -21.41 -26.13
N LEU A 37 -24.43 -22.52 -25.76
CA LEU A 37 -23.82 -23.48 -26.68
C LEU A 37 -24.79 -24.58 -27.18
N GLY A 38 -26.01 -24.66 -26.63
CA GLY A 38 -27.03 -25.63 -27.00
C GLY A 38 -26.89 -27.03 -26.37
N GLU A 39 -26.02 -27.20 -25.38
CA GLU A 39 -25.76 -28.49 -24.71
C GLU A 39 -26.73 -28.77 -23.56
N ILE A 40 -27.28 -27.72 -22.94
CA ILE A 40 -28.26 -27.81 -21.83
C ILE A 40 -29.52 -27.00 -22.20
N PRO A 41 -30.74 -27.49 -21.87
CA PRO A 41 -31.97 -26.75 -22.18
C PRO A 41 -32.03 -25.37 -21.48
N GLU A 42 -32.33 -24.31 -22.21
CA GLU A 42 -32.48 -22.94 -21.66
C GLU A 42 -33.51 -22.87 -20.52
N GLU A 43 -34.59 -23.66 -20.61
CA GLU A 43 -35.65 -23.69 -19.59
C GLU A 43 -35.16 -24.28 -18.25
N ASP A 44 -34.22 -25.23 -18.29
CA ASP A 44 -33.61 -25.76 -17.06
C ASP A 44 -32.70 -24.71 -16.43
N VAL A 45 -31.93 -23.97 -17.23
CA VAL A 45 -31.05 -22.90 -16.74
C VAL A 45 -31.83 -21.72 -16.15
N LYS A 46 -32.97 -21.34 -16.76
CA LYS A 46 -33.86 -20.32 -16.18
C LYS A 46 -34.32 -20.72 -14.78
N LYS A 47 -34.73 -21.97 -14.59
CA LYS A 47 -35.11 -22.49 -13.26
C LYS A 47 -33.94 -22.47 -12.28
N ILE A 48 -32.73 -22.82 -12.73
CA ILE A 48 -31.51 -22.73 -11.89
C ILE A 48 -31.29 -21.28 -11.46
N ARG A 49 -31.28 -20.32 -12.38
CA ARG A 49 -31.07 -18.89 -12.07
C ARG A 49 -32.13 -18.33 -11.12
N GLU A 50 -33.38 -18.77 -11.23
CA GLU A 50 -34.49 -18.31 -10.40
C GLU A 50 -34.51 -18.94 -9.01
N ASN A 51 -34.15 -20.22 -8.88
CA ASN A 51 -34.41 -21.01 -7.67
C ASN A 51 -33.15 -21.51 -6.94
N ALA A 52 -31.98 -21.48 -7.57
CA ALA A 52 -30.75 -21.94 -6.93
C ALA A 52 -30.38 -21.01 -5.77
N SER A 53 -30.20 -21.59 -4.59
CA SER A 53 -29.82 -20.88 -3.38
C SER A 53 -29.01 -21.82 -2.48
N PHE A 54 -28.56 -21.33 -1.33
CA PHE A 54 -27.84 -22.13 -0.35
C PHE A 54 -28.11 -21.61 1.06
N ASP A 55 -27.84 -22.46 2.05
CA ASP A 55 -27.74 -22.07 3.46
C ASP A 55 -26.34 -22.43 3.96
N VAL A 56 -25.65 -21.46 4.56
CA VAL A 56 -24.25 -21.64 5.01
C VAL A 56 -24.14 -22.74 6.07
N ASN A 57 -25.08 -22.80 7.03
CA ASN A 57 -25.03 -23.82 8.08
C ASN A 57 -25.25 -25.20 7.47
N ARG A 58 -26.17 -25.32 6.50
CA ARG A 58 -26.43 -26.56 5.79
C ARG A 58 -25.21 -27.06 5.01
N ILE A 59 -24.46 -26.16 4.38
CA ILE A 59 -23.19 -26.53 3.72
C ILE A 59 -22.20 -27.09 4.76
N LEU A 60 -22.03 -26.40 5.89
CA LEU A 60 -21.10 -26.82 6.93
C LEU A 60 -21.49 -28.19 7.52
N GLU A 61 -22.79 -28.44 7.75
CA GLU A 61 -23.31 -29.74 8.16
C GLU A 61 -22.94 -30.86 7.17
N ILE A 62 -23.17 -30.63 5.87
CA ILE A 62 -22.85 -31.63 4.84
C ILE A 62 -21.33 -31.84 4.75
N GLU A 63 -20.53 -30.80 4.96
CA GLU A 63 -19.06 -30.88 4.93
C GLU A 63 -18.48 -31.77 6.05
N GLU A 64 -19.14 -31.86 7.21
CA GLU A 64 -18.72 -32.79 8.27
C GLU A 64 -18.73 -34.26 7.83
N GLU A 65 -19.62 -34.61 6.90
CA GLU A 65 -19.71 -35.94 6.30
C GLU A 65 -18.83 -36.07 5.06
N THR A 66 -18.91 -35.12 4.12
CA THR A 66 -18.23 -35.23 2.82
C THR A 66 -16.72 -34.99 2.92
N ARG A 67 -16.28 -34.23 3.93
CA ARG A 67 -14.90 -33.73 4.08
C ARG A 67 -14.39 -33.01 2.82
N HIS A 68 -15.32 -32.39 2.08
CA HIS A 68 -15.05 -31.70 0.83
C HIS A 68 -16.04 -30.54 0.63
N ASP A 69 -15.52 -29.32 0.70
CA ASP A 69 -16.26 -28.05 0.66
C ASP A 69 -17.13 -27.87 -0.60
N VAL A 70 -16.59 -28.05 -1.81
CA VAL A 70 -17.36 -27.89 -3.05
C VAL A 70 -18.45 -28.95 -3.18
N VAL A 71 -18.19 -30.20 -2.78
CA VAL A 71 -19.21 -31.25 -2.80
C VAL A 71 -20.33 -30.95 -1.79
N ALA A 72 -19.99 -30.41 -0.62
CA ALA A 72 -20.99 -29.98 0.35
C ALA A 72 -21.84 -28.83 -0.20
N PHE A 73 -21.20 -27.85 -0.84
CA PHE A 73 -21.87 -26.73 -1.50
C PHE A 73 -22.83 -27.18 -2.61
N THR A 74 -22.37 -27.98 -3.58
CA THR A 74 -23.22 -28.41 -4.71
C THR A 74 -24.39 -29.26 -4.25
N ARG A 75 -24.23 -30.06 -3.18
CA ARG A 75 -25.33 -30.79 -2.55
C ARG A 75 -26.34 -29.86 -1.88
N ALA A 76 -25.88 -28.87 -1.11
CA ALA A 76 -26.76 -27.89 -0.49
C ALA A 76 -27.57 -27.11 -1.53
N VAL A 77 -26.94 -26.67 -2.63
CA VAL A 77 -27.64 -26.02 -3.75
C VAL A 77 -28.63 -26.99 -4.42
N SER A 78 -28.26 -28.25 -4.60
CA SER A 78 -29.14 -29.27 -5.19
C SER A 78 -30.39 -29.54 -4.35
N GLU A 79 -30.36 -29.30 -3.03
CA GLU A 79 -31.52 -29.40 -2.15
C GLU A 79 -32.56 -28.30 -2.41
N THR A 80 -32.18 -27.19 -3.04
CA THR A 80 -33.10 -26.08 -3.38
C THR A 80 -33.72 -26.20 -4.78
N LEU A 81 -33.31 -27.21 -5.55
CA LEU A 81 -33.65 -27.35 -6.97
C LEU A 81 -34.43 -28.64 -7.28
N GLY A 82 -35.15 -28.62 -8.40
CA GLY A 82 -35.87 -29.75 -8.97
C GLY A 82 -34.96 -30.69 -9.79
N GLU A 83 -35.47 -31.20 -10.92
CA GLU A 83 -34.71 -32.10 -11.80
C GLU A 83 -33.52 -31.40 -12.48
N GLU A 84 -33.62 -30.09 -12.68
CA GLU A 84 -32.58 -29.25 -13.28
C GLU A 84 -31.26 -29.26 -12.47
N ARG A 85 -31.30 -29.68 -11.20
CA ARG A 85 -30.09 -29.86 -10.36
C ARG A 85 -29.02 -30.74 -10.98
N LYS A 86 -29.40 -31.63 -11.92
CA LYS A 86 -28.47 -32.50 -12.67
C LYS A 86 -27.41 -31.72 -13.47
N TRP A 87 -27.66 -30.44 -13.73
CA TRP A 87 -26.76 -29.55 -14.47
C TRP A 87 -25.80 -28.75 -13.60
N VAL A 88 -26.06 -28.66 -12.29
CA VAL A 88 -25.14 -28.01 -11.35
C VAL A 88 -23.81 -28.76 -11.39
N HIS A 89 -22.71 -28.02 -11.55
CA HIS A 89 -21.36 -28.56 -11.68
C HIS A 89 -21.09 -29.40 -12.95
N TYR A 90 -21.91 -29.28 -14.00
CA TYR A 90 -21.75 -30.07 -15.22
C TYR A 90 -20.46 -29.74 -15.97
N GLY A 91 -19.57 -30.74 -16.09
CA GLY A 91 -18.28 -30.62 -16.76
C GLY A 91 -17.18 -29.93 -15.94
N LEU A 92 -17.48 -29.46 -14.73
CA LEU A 92 -16.55 -28.73 -13.88
C LEU A 92 -15.73 -29.66 -12.97
N THR A 93 -14.56 -29.17 -12.55
CA THR A 93 -13.87 -29.64 -11.35
C THR A 93 -14.00 -28.62 -10.22
N SER A 94 -13.75 -29.04 -8.97
CA SER A 94 -13.92 -28.18 -7.80
C SER A 94 -13.17 -26.84 -7.92
N THR A 95 -11.93 -26.86 -8.41
CA THR A 95 -11.14 -25.64 -8.52
C THR A 95 -11.52 -24.75 -9.70
N ASP A 96 -12.33 -25.22 -10.66
CA ASP A 96 -12.91 -24.33 -11.67
C ASP A 96 -13.82 -23.29 -10.99
N VAL A 97 -14.58 -23.74 -9.99
CA VAL A 97 -15.42 -22.88 -9.16
C VAL A 97 -14.58 -22.08 -8.16
N VAL A 98 -13.72 -22.75 -7.39
CA VAL A 98 -12.98 -22.12 -6.28
C VAL A 98 -12.04 -21.01 -6.76
N ASP A 99 -11.19 -21.27 -7.76
CA ASP A 99 -10.21 -20.26 -8.22
C ASP A 99 -10.90 -19.11 -8.98
N THR A 100 -11.89 -19.40 -9.81
CA THR A 100 -12.63 -18.36 -10.54
C THR A 100 -13.40 -17.46 -9.57
N ALA A 101 -14.06 -18.04 -8.57
CA ALA A 101 -14.73 -17.28 -7.52
C ALA A 101 -13.74 -16.50 -6.65
N LEU A 102 -12.56 -17.07 -6.32
CA LEU A 102 -11.53 -16.37 -5.57
C LEU A 102 -11.02 -15.16 -6.34
N SER A 103 -10.74 -15.28 -7.63
CA SER A 103 -10.36 -14.16 -8.50
C SER A 103 -11.46 -13.10 -8.59
N TYR A 104 -12.73 -13.51 -8.61
CA TYR A 104 -13.86 -12.60 -8.55
C TYR A 104 -13.93 -11.83 -7.22
N LEU A 105 -13.68 -12.48 -6.08
CA LEU A 105 -13.58 -11.82 -4.77
C LEU A 105 -12.37 -10.89 -4.69
N LEU A 106 -11.22 -11.31 -5.23
CA LEU A 106 -10.03 -10.46 -5.32
C LEU A 106 -10.29 -9.22 -6.20
N LYS A 107 -11.04 -9.37 -7.29
CA LYS A 107 -11.48 -8.23 -8.10
C LYS A 107 -12.28 -7.23 -7.25
N GLN A 108 -13.27 -7.69 -6.48
CA GLN A 108 -14.04 -6.82 -5.58
C GLN A 108 -13.14 -6.12 -4.54
N ALA A 109 -12.21 -6.86 -3.93
CA ALA A 109 -11.27 -6.30 -2.97
C ALA A 109 -10.36 -5.26 -3.63
N ASN A 110 -9.93 -5.52 -4.86
CA ASN A 110 -9.04 -4.64 -5.61
C ASN A 110 -9.73 -3.34 -6.04
N ASP A 111 -11.02 -3.39 -6.36
CA ASP A 111 -11.81 -2.18 -6.65
C ASP A 111 -11.81 -1.23 -5.41
N ILE A 112 -11.95 -1.79 -4.20
CA ILE A 112 -11.87 -1.00 -2.95
C ILE A 112 -10.46 -0.45 -2.72
N LEU A 113 -9.43 -1.30 -2.85
CA LEU A 113 -8.04 -0.89 -2.63
C LEU A 113 -7.58 0.17 -3.63
N ALA A 114 -7.98 0.08 -4.89
CA ALA A 114 -7.71 1.08 -5.92
C ALA A 114 -8.31 2.44 -5.53
N ALA A 115 -9.55 2.47 -5.07
CA ALA A 115 -10.20 3.69 -4.61
C ALA A 115 -9.49 4.29 -3.38
N ASP A 116 -9.11 3.44 -2.41
CA ASP A 116 -8.39 3.86 -1.22
C ASP A 116 -6.99 4.43 -1.52
N LEU A 117 -6.27 3.80 -2.44
CA LEU A 117 -4.95 4.25 -2.92
C LEU A 117 -5.04 5.64 -3.56
N ASN A 118 -5.99 5.85 -4.47
CA ASN A 118 -6.22 7.14 -5.12
C ASN A 118 -6.61 8.23 -4.10
N ARG A 119 -7.51 7.91 -3.17
CA ARG A 119 -7.86 8.85 -2.09
C ARG A 119 -6.65 9.19 -1.22
N PHE A 120 -5.80 8.22 -0.91
CA PHE A 120 -4.58 8.49 -0.12
C PHE A 120 -3.58 9.35 -0.90
N LEU A 121 -3.42 9.10 -2.21
CA LEU A 121 -2.61 9.92 -3.09
C LEU A 121 -3.07 11.38 -3.10
N ASP A 122 -4.38 11.62 -3.20
CA ASP A 122 -4.98 12.96 -3.16
C ASP A 122 -4.75 13.67 -1.82
N ILE A 123 -4.86 12.94 -0.71
CA ILE A 123 -4.56 13.49 0.63
C ILE A 123 -3.10 13.96 0.70
N ILE A 124 -2.15 13.13 0.21
CA ILE A 124 -0.73 13.51 0.20
C ILE A 124 -0.51 14.73 -0.70
N LYS A 125 -1.13 14.77 -1.89
CA LYS A 125 -1.05 15.91 -2.82
C LYS A 125 -1.51 17.21 -2.16
N GLN A 126 -2.68 17.21 -1.54
CA GLN A 126 -3.22 18.39 -0.85
C GLN A 126 -2.27 18.85 0.27
N LYS A 127 -1.76 17.92 1.08
CA LYS A 127 -0.84 18.24 2.18
C LYS A 127 0.51 18.75 1.67
N ALA A 128 1.00 18.23 0.53
CA ALA A 128 2.22 18.70 -0.10
C ALA A 128 2.09 20.14 -0.59
N ASN A 129 0.95 20.50 -1.21
CA ASN A 129 0.65 21.87 -1.63
C ASN A 129 0.47 22.82 -0.43
N GLU A 130 -0.26 22.42 0.60
CA GLU A 130 -0.44 23.19 1.84
C GLU A 130 0.91 23.60 2.45
N HIS A 131 1.89 22.70 2.39
CA HIS A 131 3.22 22.90 2.99
C HIS A 131 4.35 23.12 1.97
N LYS A 132 4.04 23.51 0.73
CA LYS A 132 4.99 23.67 -0.38
C LYS A 132 6.28 24.40 0.02
N PHE A 133 6.12 25.54 0.71
CA PHE A 133 7.21 26.38 1.20
C PHE A 133 7.41 26.35 2.73
N THR A 134 6.86 25.36 3.43
CA THR A 134 7.11 25.20 4.88
C THR A 134 8.53 24.68 5.08
N ILE A 135 9.48 25.59 5.33
CA ILE A 135 10.91 25.26 5.51
C ILE A 135 11.14 24.40 6.76
N MET A 136 12.04 23.43 6.64
CA MET A 136 12.49 22.57 7.74
C MET A 136 13.92 22.08 7.49
N MET A 137 14.53 21.45 8.49
CA MET A 137 15.83 20.78 8.27
C MET A 137 15.67 19.49 7.46
N GLY A 138 16.46 19.37 6.39
CA GLY A 138 16.82 18.09 5.81
C GLY A 138 17.74 17.31 6.75
N ARG A 139 17.57 15.99 6.80
CA ARG A 139 18.33 15.12 7.70
C ARG A 139 18.87 13.91 6.97
N THR A 140 20.18 13.69 7.10
CA THR A 140 20.87 12.47 6.65
C THR A 140 21.50 11.82 7.88
N HIS A 141 21.37 10.51 8.03
CA HIS A 141 21.81 9.78 9.25
C HIS A 141 21.21 10.30 10.57
N GLY A 142 20.08 11.02 10.50
CA GLY A 142 19.47 11.69 11.67
C GLY A 142 20.13 13.01 12.07
N VAL A 143 21.14 13.48 11.33
CA VAL A 143 21.89 14.72 11.56
C VAL A 143 21.40 15.82 10.60
N HIS A 144 21.50 17.09 11.02
CA HIS A 144 21.20 18.23 10.16
C HIS A 144 22.12 18.27 8.94
N ALA A 145 21.54 18.31 7.75
CA ALA A 145 22.22 18.54 6.50
C ALA A 145 21.91 19.96 6.01
N GLU A 146 21.20 20.12 4.90
CA GLU A 146 20.71 21.40 4.39
C GLU A 146 19.19 21.57 4.60
N PRO A 147 18.68 22.82 4.58
CA PRO A 147 17.25 23.08 4.59
C PRO A 147 16.50 22.42 3.42
N THR A 148 15.28 21.97 3.67
CA THR A 148 14.31 21.51 2.67
C THR A 148 12.93 22.04 3.05
N THR A 149 11.86 21.62 2.36
CA THR A 149 10.48 21.93 2.77
C THR A 149 9.70 20.68 3.16
N PHE A 150 8.76 20.82 4.08
CA PHE A 150 7.84 19.73 4.43
C PHE A 150 6.97 19.34 3.23
N GLY A 151 6.61 20.30 2.37
CA GLY A 151 5.96 20.06 1.09
C GLY A 151 6.78 19.13 0.18
N LEU A 152 8.10 19.33 0.03
CA LEU A 152 8.97 18.43 -0.74
C LEU A 152 9.01 17.02 -0.15
N LYS A 153 9.00 16.90 1.18
CA LYS A 153 8.94 15.59 1.86
C LYS A 153 7.66 14.83 1.54
N LEU A 154 6.53 15.53 1.48
CA LEU A 154 5.23 14.95 1.10
C LEU A 154 5.14 14.68 -0.41
N ALA A 155 5.69 15.56 -1.25
CA ALA A 155 5.82 15.35 -2.69
C ALA A 155 6.62 14.07 -3.02
N LEU A 156 7.64 13.76 -2.22
CA LEU A 156 8.36 12.48 -2.32
C LEU A 156 7.45 11.28 -2.03
N TRP A 157 6.56 11.39 -1.03
CA TRP A 157 5.59 10.33 -0.72
C TRP A 157 4.54 10.19 -1.82
N TYR A 158 4.06 11.30 -2.37
CA TYR A 158 3.12 11.33 -3.49
C TYR A 158 3.68 10.57 -4.69
N GLU A 159 4.91 10.87 -5.10
CA GLU A 159 5.54 10.21 -6.24
C GLU A 159 5.84 8.74 -5.98
N GLU A 160 6.12 8.36 -4.72
CA GLU A 160 6.21 6.94 -4.35
C GLU A 160 4.88 6.22 -4.43
N MET A 161 3.80 6.85 -3.98
CA MET A 161 2.46 6.26 -4.05
C MET A 161 1.95 6.14 -5.49
N LYS A 162 2.32 7.04 -6.40
CA LYS A 162 2.07 6.87 -7.85
C LYS A 162 2.69 5.60 -8.39
N ARG A 163 3.98 5.35 -8.11
CA ARG A 163 4.65 4.10 -8.52
C ARG A 163 3.99 2.87 -7.90
N ASN A 164 3.50 2.98 -6.67
CA ASN A 164 2.80 1.89 -6.00
C ASN A 164 1.42 1.62 -6.61
N ILE A 165 0.70 2.64 -7.08
CA ILE A 165 -0.56 2.48 -7.81
C ILE A 165 -0.33 1.73 -9.12
N GLU A 166 0.67 2.13 -9.92
CA GLU A 166 1.02 1.43 -11.17
C GLU A 166 1.34 -0.06 -10.92
N ARG A 167 2.13 -0.36 -9.89
CA ARG A 167 2.45 -1.75 -9.50
C ARG A 167 1.23 -2.51 -8.98
N PHE A 168 0.34 -1.84 -8.26
CA PHE A 168 -0.90 -2.45 -7.78
C PHE A 168 -1.83 -2.78 -8.94
N GLU A 169 -2.02 -1.86 -9.88
CA GLU A 169 -2.85 -2.08 -11.07
C GLU A 169 -2.34 -3.26 -11.91
N HIS A 170 -1.02 -3.34 -12.13
CA HIS A 170 -0.41 -4.48 -12.80
C HIS A 170 -0.70 -5.81 -12.06
N ALA A 171 -0.45 -5.84 -10.75
CA ALA A 171 -0.62 -7.06 -9.97
C ALA A 171 -2.09 -7.46 -9.79
N ALA A 172 -3.00 -6.48 -9.69
CA ALA A 172 -4.44 -6.69 -9.65
C ALA A 172 -4.97 -7.28 -10.97
N GLU A 173 -4.47 -6.80 -12.11
CA GLU A 173 -4.74 -7.40 -13.41
C GLU A 173 -4.16 -8.82 -13.52
N GLY A 174 -2.98 -9.05 -12.95
CA GLY A 174 -2.31 -10.36 -12.91
C GLY A 174 -3.13 -11.47 -12.21
N VAL A 175 -3.95 -11.11 -11.22
CA VAL A 175 -4.90 -12.02 -10.54
C VAL A 175 -6.33 -11.95 -11.08
N ARG A 176 -6.63 -11.10 -12.08
CA ARG A 176 -7.95 -10.97 -12.70
C ARG A 176 -8.18 -12.04 -13.77
N PHE A 177 -7.94 -13.30 -13.40
CA PHE A 177 -8.08 -14.46 -14.29
C PHE A 177 -8.96 -15.53 -13.66
N GLY A 178 -9.85 -16.13 -14.45
CA GLY A 178 -10.60 -17.33 -14.09
C GLY A 178 -10.04 -18.58 -14.78
N LYS A 179 -10.47 -19.76 -14.33
CA LYS A 179 -10.21 -21.02 -15.03
C LYS A 179 -11.42 -21.96 -14.97
N LEU A 180 -11.82 -22.53 -16.10
CA LEU A 180 -12.87 -23.54 -16.25
C LEU A 180 -12.42 -24.58 -17.28
N SER A 181 -11.30 -25.22 -16.98
CA SER A 181 -10.56 -26.10 -17.88
C SER A 181 -10.58 -27.57 -17.43
N GLY A 182 -11.32 -27.86 -16.36
CA GLY A 182 -11.54 -29.19 -15.84
C GLY A 182 -10.35 -29.73 -15.04
N ALA A 183 -10.33 -31.06 -14.90
CA ALA A 183 -9.52 -31.78 -13.92
C ALA A 183 -8.00 -31.55 -14.04
N VAL A 184 -7.47 -31.33 -15.24
CA VAL A 184 -6.03 -31.15 -15.48
C VAL A 184 -5.71 -30.04 -16.49
N GLY A 185 -6.67 -29.16 -16.76
CA GLY A 185 -6.44 -28.01 -17.65
C GLY A 185 -6.52 -28.28 -19.15
N THR A 186 -7.14 -29.39 -19.55
CA THR A 186 -7.14 -29.87 -20.95
C THR A 186 -8.45 -29.68 -21.69
N TYR A 187 -9.50 -29.16 -21.03
CA TYR A 187 -10.84 -29.00 -21.63
C TYR A 187 -11.49 -30.33 -22.06
N ALA A 188 -11.00 -31.46 -21.56
CA ALA A 188 -11.48 -32.78 -21.99
C ALA A 188 -12.98 -33.02 -21.76
N ASN A 189 -13.54 -32.38 -20.72
CA ASN A 189 -14.95 -32.53 -20.31
C ASN A 189 -15.71 -31.19 -20.31
N ILE A 190 -15.10 -30.11 -20.82
CA ILE A 190 -15.69 -28.77 -20.83
C ILE A 190 -15.22 -27.99 -22.04
N ASP A 191 -16.15 -27.39 -22.78
CA ASP A 191 -15.82 -26.59 -23.96
C ASP A 191 -15.12 -25.27 -23.53
N PRO A 192 -13.97 -24.88 -24.12
CA PRO A 192 -13.28 -23.63 -23.76
C PRO A 192 -14.16 -22.37 -23.85
N ARG A 193 -15.19 -22.36 -24.70
CA ARG A 193 -16.13 -21.24 -24.82
C ARG A 193 -16.93 -21.02 -23.53
N VAL A 194 -17.12 -22.06 -22.70
CA VAL A 194 -17.73 -21.93 -21.38
C VAL A 194 -16.88 -21.04 -20.48
N GLU A 195 -15.56 -21.26 -20.46
CA GLU A 195 -14.62 -20.43 -19.70
C GLU A 195 -14.64 -18.98 -20.17
N GLU A 196 -14.62 -18.74 -21.49
CA GLU A 196 -14.69 -17.41 -22.08
C GLU A 196 -15.94 -16.64 -21.66
N ILE A 197 -17.12 -17.28 -21.72
CA ILE A 197 -18.41 -16.68 -21.36
C ILE A 197 -18.46 -16.39 -19.85
N VAL A 198 -18.05 -17.35 -19.01
CA VAL A 198 -18.06 -17.20 -17.54
C VAL A 198 -17.11 -16.08 -17.13
N CYS A 199 -15.86 -16.09 -17.60
CA CYS A 199 -14.90 -15.04 -17.28
C CYS A 199 -15.41 -13.67 -17.73
N LYS A 200 -15.96 -13.56 -18.95
CA LYS A 200 -16.52 -12.30 -19.45
C LYS A 200 -17.66 -11.77 -18.58
N LYS A 201 -18.61 -12.62 -18.19
CA LYS A 201 -19.74 -12.22 -17.33
C LYS A 201 -19.30 -11.81 -15.93
N LEU A 202 -18.24 -12.41 -15.40
CA LEU A 202 -17.66 -12.06 -14.10
C LEU A 202 -16.63 -10.91 -14.15
N GLY A 203 -16.32 -10.38 -15.34
CA GLY A 203 -15.30 -9.35 -15.51
C GLY A 203 -13.87 -9.85 -15.26
N LEU A 204 -13.60 -11.10 -15.58
CA LEU A 204 -12.30 -11.78 -15.51
C LEU A 204 -11.79 -12.10 -16.93
N ASN A 205 -10.51 -12.43 -17.04
CA ASN A 205 -9.94 -12.99 -18.27
C ASN A 205 -9.82 -14.52 -18.14
N PRO A 206 -10.05 -15.31 -19.21
CA PRO A 206 -9.72 -16.73 -19.21
C PRO A 206 -8.19 -16.93 -19.10
N ALA A 207 -7.74 -17.89 -18.30
CA ALA A 207 -6.33 -18.23 -18.22
C ALA A 207 -5.87 -18.85 -19.56
N PRO A 208 -4.86 -18.29 -20.26
CA PRO A 208 -4.45 -18.80 -21.58
C PRO A 208 -4.03 -20.27 -21.58
N ILE A 209 -3.50 -20.71 -20.44
CA ILE A 209 -3.26 -22.11 -20.09
C ILE A 209 -3.42 -22.22 -18.58
N SER A 210 -3.98 -23.34 -18.13
CA SER A 210 -4.12 -23.65 -16.71
C SER A 210 -3.84 -25.13 -16.48
N THR A 211 -3.70 -25.50 -15.21
CA THR A 211 -3.67 -26.90 -14.77
C THR A 211 -5.03 -27.21 -14.14
N GLN A 212 -5.08 -28.04 -13.09
CA GLN A 212 -6.28 -28.10 -12.26
C GLN A 212 -6.52 -26.76 -11.54
N THR A 213 -5.52 -25.87 -11.48
CA THR A 213 -5.60 -24.57 -10.78
C THR A 213 -5.00 -23.42 -11.61
N LEU A 214 -5.31 -22.18 -11.22
CA LEU A 214 -4.53 -21.01 -11.61
C LEU A 214 -3.11 -21.12 -11.07
N GLN A 215 -2.15 -20.59 -11.82
CA GLN A 215 -0.76 -20.60 -11.41
C GLN A 215 -0.51 -19.57 -10.30
N ARG A 216 0.18 -19.99 -9.23
CA ARG A 216 0.31 -19.22 -7.98
C ARG A 216 1.35 -18.10 -8.03
N ASP A 217 2.14 -18.00 -9.11
CA ASP A 217 3.01 -16.86 -9.39
C ASP A 217 2.22 -15.53 -9.43
N ARG A 218 0.99 -15.57 -9.95
CA ARG A 218 0.04 -14.43 -9.94
C ARG A 218 -0.24 -13.92 -8.53
N HIS A 219 -0.51 -14.84 -7.62
CA HIS A 219 -0.84 -14.54 -6.23
C HIS A 219 0.38 -14.08 -5.43
N ALA A 220 1.56 -14.62 -5.75
CA ALA A 220 2.84 -14.19 -5.18
C ALA A 220 3.18 -12.74 -5.58
N GLU A 221 3.05 -12.39 -6.86
CA GLU A 221 3.23 -11.01 -7.34
C GLU A 221 2.23 -10.05 -6.68
N TYR A 222 0.95 -10.45 -6.62
CA TYR A 222 -0.09 -9.70 -5.94
C TYR A 222 0.26 -9.40 -4.49
N MET A 223 0.65 -10.42 -3.73
CA MET A 223 1.03 -10.25 -2.33
C MET A 223 2.30 -9.39 -2.15
N ALA A 224 3.28 -9.51 -3.06
CA ALA A 224 4.46 -8.65 -3.07
C ALA A 224 4.11 -7.18 -3.27
N SER A 225 3.17 -6.91 -4.19
CA SER A 225 2.67 -5.55 -4.43
C SER A 225 1.99 -4.97 -3.18
N LEU A 226 1.09 -5.74 -2.53
CA LEU A 226 0.45 -5.30 -1.28
C LEU A 226 1.47 -5.04 -0.16
N ALA A 227 2.46 -5.93 -0.01
CA ALA A 227 3.51 -5.80 0.99
C ALA A 227 4.41 -4.57 0.75
N LEU A 228 4.68 -4.23 -0.51
CA LEU A 228 5.45 -3.05 -0.87
C LEU A 228 4.70 -1.76 -0.52
N ILE A 229 3.41 -1.69 -0.81
CA ILE A 229 2.54 -0.56 -0.42
C ILE A 229 2.54 -0.39 1.10
N ALA A 230 2.33 -1.48 1.84
CA ALA A 230 2.35 -1.47 3.30
C ALA A 230 3.70 -1.00 3.86
N THR A 231 4.80 -1.36 3.20
CA THR A 231 6.15 -0.96 3.58
C THR A 231 6.42 0.53 3.29
N SER A 232 5.89 1.08 2.20
CA SER A 232 5.89 2.53 1.97
C SER A 232 5.12 3.28 3.06
N ILE A 233 3.96 2.78 3.47
CA ILE A 233 3.19 3.35 4.60
C ILE A 233 4.01 3.31 5.90
N GLU A 234 4.72 2.20 6.18
CA GLU A 234 5.63 2.13 7.33
C GLU A 234 6.73 3.18 7.26
N LYS A 235 7.34 3.40 6.08
CA LYS A 235 8.36 4.45 5.90
C LYS A 235 7.82 5.82 6.27
N PHE A 236 6.62 6.17 5.81
CA PHE A 236 5.97 7.45 6.13
C PHE A 236 5.61 7.55 7.62
N ALA A 237 5.13 6.45 8.19
CA ALA A 237 4.80 6.37 9.61
C ALA A 237 6.04 6.53 10.51
N VAL A 238 7.18 5.94 10.12
CA VAL A 238 8.46 6.11 10.82
C VAL A 238 8.93 7.57 10.78
N GLU A 239 8.74 8.26 9.66
CA GLU A 239 9.04 9.70 9.56
C GLU A 239 8.18 10.52 10.53
N ILE A 240 6.87 10.30 10.57
CA ILE A 240 5.97 10.98 11.53
C ILE A 240 6.43 10.72 12.97
N ARG A 241 6.76 9.47 13.30
CA ARG A 241 7.30 9.11 14.63
C ARG A 241 8.59 9.86 14.94
N GLY A 242 9.48 10.01 13.96
CA GLY A 242 10.72 10.77 14.08
C GLY A 242 10.46 12.24 14.34
N LEU A 243 9.61 12.87 13.53
CA LEU A 243 9.29 14.30 13.60
C LEU A 243 8.45 14.68 14.85
N GLN A 244 7.71 13.73 15.42
CA GLN A 244 6.94 13.91 16.67
C GLN A 244 7.77 13.68 17.95
N LYS A 245 9.03 13.22 17.85
CA LYS A 245 9.92 13.14 19.01
C LYS A 245 9.96 14.47 19.77
N SER A 246 10.01 14.41 21.10
CA SER A 246 9.88 15.58 21.97
C SER A 246 10.93 16.65 21.70
N GLU A 247 12.14 16.24 21.32
CA GLU A 247 13.22 17.15 20.97
C GLU A 247 12.88 17.93 19.69
N LEU A 248 12.23 17.31 18.71
CA LEU A 248 11.91 17.94 17.42
C LEU A 248 10.57 18.67 17.44
N ARG A 249 9.49 17.93 17.70
CA ARG A 249 8.09 18.38 17.68
C ARG A 249 7.75 19.20 16.43
N GLU A 250 8.18 18.71 15.27
CA GLU A 250 7.92 19.34 13.96
C GLU A 250 6.52 18.99 13.45
N VAL A 251 6.03 17.81 13.81
CA VAL A 251 4.66 17.35 13.54
C VAL A 251 4.08 16.64 14.76
N GLU A 252 2.77 16.44 14.77
CA GLU A 252 2.07 15.65 15.78
C GLU A 252 0.78 15.04 15.19
N GLU A 253 0.56 13.75 15.43
CA GLU A 253 -0.74 13.11 15.17
C GLU A 253 -1.86 13.89 15.88
N TYR A 254 -2.99 14.08 15.18
CA TYR A 254 -4.12 14.81 15.75
C TYR A 254 -4.56 14.19 17.09
N PHE A 255 -4.63 15.04 18.11
CA PHE A 255 -5.04 14.64 19.45
C PHE A 255 -6.42 15.18 19.76
N ALA A 256 -7.43 14.30 19.74
CA ALA A 256 -8.83 14.70 19.86
C ALA A 256 -9.16 15.21 21.28
N LYS A 257 -10.17 16.09 21.37
CA LYS A 257 -10.70 16.54 22.67
C LYS A 257 -11.23 15.33 23.46
N GLY A 258 -10.67 15.09 24.65
CA GLY A 258 -11.01 13.95 25.50
C GLY A 258 -10.13 12.71 25.32
N GLN A 259 -9.24 12.68 24.31
CA GLN A 259 -8.26 11.62 24.16
C GLN A 259 -7.28 11.64 25.35
N LYS A 260 -6.96 10.45 25.90
CA LYS A 260 -5.91 10.28 26.91
C LYS A 260 -4.68 9.68 26.25
N GLY A 261 -3.54 10.37 26.29
CA GLY A 261 -2.30 9.89 25.70
C GLY A 261 -1.48 8.97 26.60
N SER A 262 -1.81 8.90 27.89
CA SER A 262 -1.25 7.96 28.87
C SER A 262 -2.20 7.81 30.06
N SER A 263 -2.15 6.67 30.75
CA SER A 263 -2.85 6.45 32.02
C SER A 263 -2.25 7.25 33.18
N ALA A 264 -0.96 7.61 33.11
CA ALA A 264 -0.22 8.22 34.24
C ALA A 264 0.37 9.61 33.93
N MET A 265 0.57 9.96 32.66
CA MET A 265 1.24 11.21 32.27
C MET A 265 0.32 12.10 31.41
N PRO A 266 -0.32 13.14 31.99
CA PRO A 266 -1.31 13.98 31.29
C PRO A 266 -0.77 14.74 30.08
N HIS A 267 0.54 15.00 30.03
CA HIS A 267 1.18 15.72 28.93
C HIS A 267 1.52 14.84 27.71
N LYS A 268 1.41 13.52 27.83
CA LYS A 268 1.94 12.59 26.83
C LYS A 268 1.10 12.63 25.54
N ARG A 269 1.75 12.89 24.41
CA ARG A 269 1.16 12.83 23.05
C ARG A 269 2.01 11.92 22.18
N ASN A 270 1.45 10.79 21.74
CA ASN A 270 2.20 9.70 21.12
C ASN A 270 1.75 9.47 19.67
N PRO A 271 2.66 9.10 18.76
CA PRO A 271 2.34 8.73 17.38
C PRO A 271 1.81 7.27 17.29
N ILE A 272 0.78 6.93 18.07
CA ILE A 272 0.29 5.53 18.17
C ILE A 272 -0.37 5.04 16.87
N GLY A 273 -0.88 5.95 16.04
CA GLY A 273 -1.40 5.63 14.73
C GLY A 273 -0.30 5.11 13.81
N SER A 274 0.79 5.86 13.69
CA SER A 274 1.99 5.51 12.94
C SER A 274 2.70 4.28 13.51
N GLU A 275 2.76 4.12 14.82
CA GLU A 275 3.28 2.89 15.45
C GLU A 275 2.43 1.66 15.08
N ASN A 276 1.11 1.81 15.04
CA ASN A 276 0.22 0.74 14.59
C ASN A 276 0.46 0.37 13.12
N MET A 277 0.60 1.35 12.22
CA MET A 277 0.92 1.08 10.81
C MET A 277 2.24 0.31 10.66
N THR A 278 3.24 0.66 11.46
CA THR A 278 4.54 -0.04 11.51
C THR A 278 4.35 -1.53 11.87
N GLY A 279 3.47 -1.83 12.84
CA GLY A 279 3.17 -3.21 13.23
C GLY A 279 2.45 -4.00 12.13
N LEU A 280 1.45 -3.40 11.50
CA LEU A 280 0.64 -4.05 10.45
C LEU A 280 1.45 -4.31 9.17
N ALA A 281 2.35 -3.41 8.78
CA ALA A 281 3.24 -3.61 7.65
C ALA A 281 4.13 -4.86 7.80
N ARG A 282 4.54 -5.19 9.04
CA ARG A 282 5.33 -6.39 9.33
C ARG A 282 4.54 -7.68 9.08
N LEU A 283 3.23 -7.69 9.38
CA LEU A 283 2.36 -8.84 9.12
C LEU A 283 2.24 -9.10 7.62
N ILE A 284 1.92 -8.06 6.84
CA ILE A 284 1.75 -8.20 5.37
C ILE A 284 3.05 -8.69 4.72
N ARG A 285 4.23 -8.22 5.16
CA ARG A 285 5.51 -8.77 4.67
C ARG A 285 5.72 -10.24 5.02
N GLY A 286 5.20 -10.71 6.15
CA GLY A 286 5.20 -12.14 6.49
C GLY A 286 4.37 -12.95 5.51
N TYR A 287 3.16 -12.46 5.18
CA TYR A 287 2.26 -13.09 4.20
C TYR A 287 2.86 -13.20 2.80
N MET A 288 3.68 -12.23 2.39
CA MET A 288 4.42 -12.28 1.12
C MET A 288 5.28 -13.54 1.01
N ASN A 289 6.04 -13.91 2.05
CA ASN A 289 6.85 -15.13 1.99
C ASN A 289 5.97 -16.37 1.83
N THR A 290 4.87 -16.47 2.57
CA THR A 290 3.90 -17.56 2.42
C THR A 290 3.34 -17.66 1.00
N ALA A 291 3.06 -16.53 0.34
CA ALA A 291 2.58 -16.52 -1.03
C ALA A 291 3.63 -17.03 -2.03
N TYR A 292 4.92 -16.74 -1.82
CA TYR A 292 6.00 -17.27 -2.66
C TYR A 292 6.20 -18.77 -2.46
N ASP A 293 6.07 -19.26 -1.22
CA ASP A 293 6.17 -20.69 -0.91
C ASP A 293 5.02 -21.49 -1.57
N ASN A 294 3.88 -20.86 -1.84
CA ASN A 294 2.74 -21.47 -2.55
C ASN A 294 2.96 -21.67 -4.07
N VAL A 295 4.04 -21.13 -4.67
CA VAL A 295 4.24 -21.19 -6.13
C VAL A 295 4.62 -22.60 -6.62
N VAL A 296 5.40 -23.33 -5.83
CA VAL A 296 6.01 -24.62 -6.23
C VAL A 296 5.08 -25.82 -6.01
N LEU A 297 3.87 -25.74 -6.57
CA LEU A 297 2.90 -26.83 -6.52
C LEU A 297 3.35 -28.04 -7.34
N TRP A 298 2.93 -29.24 -6.93
CA TRP A 298 3.30 -30.48 -7.60
C TRP A 298 2.38 -30.82 -8.77
N HIS A 299 2.98 -31.13 -9.93
CA HIS A 299 2.27 -31.58 -11.15
C HIS A 299 1.13 -30.61 -11.54
N GLU A 300 -0.06 -31.13 -11.83
CA GLU A 300 -1.23 -30.33 -12.20
C GLU A 300 -1.93 -29.67 -11.00
N ARG A 301 -1.57 -30.06 -9.76
CA ARG A 301 -1.72 -29.32 -8.49
C ARG A 301 -1.47 -30.23 -7.29
N ASP A 302 -1.09 -29.59 -6.18
CA ASP A 302 -1.48 -30.01 -4.83
C ASP A 302 -2.35 -28.90 -4.19
N ILE A 303 -2.88 -29.13 -2.99
CA ILE A 303 -3.83 -28.20 -2.33
C ILE A 303 -3.21 -27.43 -1.15
N SER A 304 -1.89 -27.50 -0.95
CA SER A 304 -1.21 -26.85 0.18
C SER A 304 -1.51 -25.35 0.24
N HIS A 305 -1.50 -24.68 -0.92
CA HIS A 305 -1.79 -23.25 -1.06
C HIS A 305 -3.14 -22.84 -0.46
N SER A 306 -4.17 -23.70 -0.54
CA SER A 306 -5.55 -23.33 -0.19
C SER A 306 -5.68 -22.99 1.30
N SER A 307 -5.03 -23.78 2.17
CA SER A 307 -5.03 -23.53 3.61
C SER A 307 -4.33 -22.21 3.97
N ALA A 308 -3.24 -21.88 3.27
CA ALA A 308 -2.50 -20.64 3.45
C ALA A 308 -3.29 -19.43 2.91
N GLU A 309 -3.84 -19.54 1.70
CA GLU A 309 -4.62 -18.50 1.00
C GLU A 309 -5.88 -18.10 1.76
N ARG A 310 -6.55 -19.05 2.43
CA ARG A 310 -7.66 -18.78 3.36
C ARG A 310 -7.30 -17.83 4.49
N VAL A 311 -6.02 -17.75 4.87
CA VAL A 311 -5.53 -16.81 5.87
C VAL A 311 -4.98 -15.55 5.20
N ILE A 312 -4.02 -15.71 4.28
CA ILE A 312 -3.22 -14.57 3.82
C ILE A 312 -3.98 -13.62 2.90
N LEU A 313 -4.90 -14.10 2.05
CA LEU A 313 -5.60 -13.23 1.10
C LEU A 313 -6.63 -12.32 1.81
N PRO A 314 -7.51 -12.83 2.69
CA PRO A 314 -8.36 -11.96 3.50
C PRO A 314 -7.53 -11.05 4.39
N ASP A 315 -6.53 -11.58 5.09
CA ASP A 315 -5.80 -10.81 6.09
C ASP A 315 -5.00 -9.68 5.45
N ALA A 316 -4.33 -9.91 4.32
CA ALA A 316 -3.55 -8.89 3.64
C ALA A 316 -4.43 -7.77 3.08
N THR A 317 -5.53 -8.11 2.39
CA THR A 317 -6.43 -7.11 1.77
C THR A 317 -7.18 -6.30 2.83
N ILE A 318 -7.69 -6.95 3.89
CA ILE A 318 -8.29 -6.29 5.04
C ILE A 318 -7.29 -5.34 5.71
N THR A 319 -6.09 -5.83 5.99
CA THR A 319 -5.06 -5.04 6.70
C THR A 319 -4.63 -3.84 5.87
N LEU A 320 -4.44 -4.00 4.55
CA LEU A 320 -4.02 -2.90 3.70
C LEU A 320 -5.13 -1.84 3.56
N ASN A 321 -6.39 -2.27 3.37
CA ASN A 321 -7.55 -1.37 3.38
C ASN A 321 -7.60 -0.54 4.67
N TYR A 322 -7.42 -1.19 5.82
CA TYR A 322 -7.35 -0.50 7.10
C TYR A 322 -6.19 0.50 7.18
N MET A 323 -5.00 0.09 6.74
CA MET A 323 -3.80 0.93 6.76
C MET A 323 -3.96 2.17 5.90
N LEU A 324 -4.42 2.03 4.65
CA LEU A 324 -4.64 3.16 3.73
C LEU A 324 -5.62 4.19 4.30
N ASN A 325 -6.72 3.70 4.89
CA ASN A 325 -7.74 4.57 5.47
C ASN A 325 -7.27 5.25 6.76
N ARG A 326 -6.69 4.49 7.69
CA ARG A 326 -6.23 5.03 8.97
C ARG A 326 -5.07 5.98 8.78
N PHE A 327 -4.08 5.60 7.96
CA PHE A 327 -2.92 6.44 7.70
C PHE A 327 -3.25 7.66 6.85
N GLY A 328 -4.16 7.53 5.87
CA GLY A 328 -4.71 8.69 5.16
C GLY A 328 -5.33 9.72 6.10
N ASN A 329 -6.12 9.27 7.07
CA ASN A 329 -6.68 10.17 8.09
C ASN A 329 -5.61 10.78 9.02
N ILE A 330 -4.54 10.04 9.33
CA ILE A 330 -3.40 10.58 10.10
C ILE A 330 -2.74 11.71 9.31
N VAL A 331 -2.40 11.50 8.03
CA VAL A 331 -1.75 12.51 7.19
C VAL A 331 -2.66 13.72 6.97
N LYS A 332 -3.94 13.49 6.66
CA LYS A 332 -4.94 14.55 6.46
C LYS A 332 -5.03 15.49 7.67
N ASN A 333 -5.08 14.92 8.88
CA ASN A 333 -5.26 15.67 10.11
C ASN A 333 -3.93 15.97 10.84
N LEU A 334 -2.79 15.66 10.23
CA LEU A 334 -1.47 15.81 10.87
C LEU A 334 -1.25 17.28 11.23
N THR A 335 -0.99 17.54 12.50
CA THR A 335 -0.65 18.89 12.96
C THR A 335 0.80 19.17 12.61
N VAL A 336 1.06 20.24 11.88
CA VAL A 336 2.40 20.67 11.48
C VAL A 336 2.76 21.94 12.27
N PHE A 337 4.01 22.04 12.74
CA PHE A 337 4.49 23.18 13.51
C PHE A 337 5.62 23.92 12.75
N PRO A 338 5.29 24.80 11.78
CA PRO A 338 6.28 25.55 11.02
C PRO A 338 7.27 26.33 11.90
N GLU A 339 6.80 26.89 13.01
CA GLU A 339 7.64 27.61 13.96
C GLU A 339 8.68 26.71 14.65
N ASN A 340 8.30 25.46 14.99
CA ASN A 340 9.26 24.50 15.53
C ASN A 340 10.25 24.04 14.47
N MET A 341 9.82 23.84 13.22
CA MET A 341 10.69 23.50 12.10
C MET A 341 11.76 24.58 11.89
N LYS A 342 11.36 25.86 11.82
CA LYS A 342 12.28 27.00 11.74
C LYS A 342 13.22 27.09 12.94
N ARG A 343 12.69 26.98 14.16
CA ARG A 343 13.50 26.97 15.40
C ARG A 343 14.53 25.83 15.38
N ASN A 344 14.17 24.65 14.89
CA ASN A 344 15.10 23.52 14.89
C ASN A 344 16.29 23.77 13.96
N MET A 345 16.14 24.53 12.88
CA MET A 345 17.25 24.93 12.01
C MET A 345 18.34 25.72 12.74
N THR A 346 18.01 26.40 13.84
CA THR A 346 18.97 27.23 14.61
C THR A 346 19.79 26.42 15.62
N ARG A 347 19.46 25.14 15.84
CA ARG A 347 20.04 24.33 16.93
C ARG A 347 21.46 23.83 16.67
N THR A 348 21.95 24.02 15.46
CA THR A 348 23.30 23.64 15.05
C THR A 348 24.11 24.87 14.69
N TYR A 349 23.81 26.00 15.34
CA TYR A 349 24.62 27.23 15.33
C TYR A 349 24.96 27.80 13.95
N GLY A 350 24.12 27.56 12.94
CA GLY A 350 24.37 28.00 11.56
C GLY A 350 25.34 27.12 10.76
N LEU A 351 25.77 25.97 11.30
CA LEU A 351 26.67 25.04 10.60
C LEU A 351 26.11 24.48 9.29
N ILE A 352 24.78 24.50 9.14
CA ILE A 352 24.07 24.07 7.93
C ILE A 352 24.44 24.89 6.69
N TYR A 353 25.08 26.05 6.85
CA TYR A 353 25.54 26.92 5.77
C TYR A 353 27.03 26.75 5.42
N SER A 354 27.74 25.87 6.12
CA SER A 354 29.19 25.64 5.93
C SER A 354 29.57 25.32 4.47
N GLN A 355 28.76 24.51 3.78
CA GLN A 355 28.99 24.21 2.36
C GLN A 355 28.85 25.46 1.48
N ARG A 356 27.94 26.39 1.79
CA ARG A 356 27.78 27.62 1.01
C ARG A 356 28.99 28.53 1.16
N VAL A 357 29.49 28.71 2.38
CA VAL A 357 30.72 29.47 2.63
C VAL A 357 31.90 28.85 1.87
N LEU A 358 32.05 27.53 1.94
CA LEU A 358 33.10 26.81 1.22
C LEU A 358 33.01 27.02 -0.29
N LEU A 359 31.82 26.89 -0.88
CA LEU A 359 31.62 27.06 -2.32
C LEU A 359 31.89 28.51 -2.76
N SER A 360 31.45 29.50 -1.97
CA SER A 360 31.72 30.90 -2.28
C SER A 360 33.22 31.24 -2.24
N LEU A 361 34.01 30.63 -1.35
CA LEU A 361 35.47 30.76 -1.37
C LEU A 361 36.08 30.19 -2.65
N ILE A 362 35.59 29.03 -3.12
CA ILE A 362 36.04 28.41 -4.36
C ILE A 362 35.68 29.29 -5.57
N ASP A 363 34.47 29.84 -5.60
CA ASP A 363 34.01 30.74 -6.67
C ASP A 363 34.86 32.02 -6.77
N LYS A 364 35.52 32.41 -5.66
CA LYS A 364 36.49 33.51 -5.60
C LYS A 364 37.93 33.10 -5.95
N GLY A 365 38.15 31.84 -6.32
CA GLY A 365 39.44 31.32 -6.81
C GLY A 365 40.26 30.54 -5.79
N MET A 366 39.74 30.29 -4.58
CA MET A 366 40.42 29.44 -3.60
C MET A 366 40.37 27.96 -4.02
N VAL A 367 41.47 27.23 -3.83
CA VAL A 367 41.49 25.78 -4.09
C VAL A 367 40.58 25.07 -3.09
N ARG A 368 39.84 24.05 -3.55
CA ARG A 368 38.85 23.34 -2.74
C ARG A 368 39.39 22.85 -1.39
N GLU A 369 40.58 22.26 -1.38
CA GLU A 369 41.23 21.73 -0.17
C GLU A 369 41.54 22.86 0.81
N GLU A 370 42.06 23.99 0.31
CA GLU A 370 42.33 25.17 1.12
C GLU A 370 41.04 25.75 1.73
N ALA A 371 39.97 25.88 0.94
CA ALA A 371 38.67 26.35 1.44
C ALA A 371 38.07 25.40 2.48
N TYR A 372 38.21 24.09 2.25
CA TYR A 372 37.74 23.07 3.18
C TYR A 372 38.50 23.11 4.50
N ASP A 373 39.83 23.10 4.46
CA ASP A 373 40.70 23.14 5.64
C ASP A 373 40.59 24.46 6.41
N LEU A 374 40.09 25.52 5.76
CA LEU A 374 39.78 26.79 6.42
C LEU A 374 38.42 26.77 7.12
N VAL A 375 37.39 26.19 6.49
CA VAL A 375 36.01 26.17 7.00
C VAL A 375 35.81 25.12 8.09
N GLN A 376 36.39 23.92 7.91
CA GLN A 376 36.15 22.78 8.80
C GLN A 376 36.56 23.06 10.26
N PRO A 377 37.74 23.62 10.57
CA PRO A 377 38.10 23.91 11.96
C PRO A 377 37.14 24.89 12.63
N LYS A 378 36.63 25.89 11.90
CA LYS A 378 35.63 26.84 12.42
C LYS A 378 34.28 26.15 12.68
N ALA A 379 33.90 25.20 11.82
CA ALA A 379 32.70 24.40 12.02
C ALA A 379 32.82 23.52 13.28
N THR A 380 33.97 22.85 13.46
CA THR A 380 34.27 22.06 14.66
C THR A 380 34.24 22.93 15.92
N GLN A 381 34.88 24.10 15.87
CA GLN A 381 34.89 25.04 16.99
C GLN A 381 33.48 25.51 17.37
N ALA A 382 32.64 25.88 16.39
CA ALA A 382 31.24 26.25 16.65
C ALA A 382 30.45 25.13 17.35
N TRP A 383 30.73 23.87 17.00
CA TRP A 383 30.08 22.72 17.62
C TRP A 383 30.54 22.48 19.05
N GLU A 384 31.85 22.47 19.29
CA GLU A 384 32.46 22.17 20.60
C GLU A 384 32.20 23.29 21.62
N GLU A 385 32.26 24.55 21.18
CA GLU A 385 32.09 25.72 22.06
C GLU A 385 30.64 26.21 22.14
N GLY A 386 29.75 25.71 21.28
CA GLY A 386 28.34 26.13 21.24
C GLY A 386 28.15 27.58 20.79
N VAL A 387 29.01 28.06 19.89
CA VAL A 387 29.01 29.45 19.38
C VAL A 387 28.50 29.51 17.95
N GLN A 388 27.92 30.66 17.57
CA GLN A 388 27.39 30.85 16.22
C GLN A 388 28.51 30.78 15.17
N PHE A 389 28.39 29.84 14.24
CA PHE A 389 29.34 29.60 13.15
C PHE A 389 29.61 30.88 12.35
N ARG A 390 28.58 31.70 12.11
CA ARG A 390 28.72 33.00 11.43
C ARG A 390 29.78 33.90 12.08
N LYS A 391 29.80 33.99 13.41
CA LYS A 391 30.77 34.82 14.13
C LYS A 391 32.21 34.34 13.96
N LEU A 392 32.40 33.01 13.92
CA LEU A 392 33.73 32.42 13.69
C LEU A 392 34.23 32.69 12.28
N ILE A 393 33.33 32.68 11.29
CA ILE A 393 33.64 33.04 9.90
C ILE A 393 34.01 34.53 9.77
N GLU A 394 33.24 35.42 10.41
CA GLU A 394 33.54 36.87 10.43
C GLU A 394 34.85 37.21 11.15
N SER A 395 35.34 36.32 12.01
CA SER A 395 36.60 36.50 12.74
C SER A 395 37.83 35.97 12.00
N GLU A 396 37.66 35.37 10.82
CA GLU A 396 38.74 34.76 10.04
C GLU A 396 39.13 35.65 8.85
N PRO A 397 40.28 36.38 8.93
CA PRO A 397 40.69 37.31 7.89
C PRO A 397 40.82 36.65 6.51
N ARG A 398 41.29 35.40 6.45
CA ARG A 398 41.41 34.66 5.17
C ARG A 398 40.08 34.44 4.47
N ILE A 399 38.96 34.52 5.19
CA ILE A 399 37.61 34.48 4.62
C ILE A 399 37.11 35.88 4.31
N THR A 400 37.22 36.82 5.25
CA THR A 400 36.68 38.20 5.09
C THR A 400 37.46 39.07 4.12
N ASP A 401 38.72 38.73 3.83
CA ASP A 401 39.52 39.40 2.78
C ASP A 401 39.06 38.99 1.37
N VAL A 402 38.29 37.90 1.25
CA VAL A 402 37.84 37.29 -0.01
C VAL A 402 36.34 37.47 -0.23
N LEU A 403 35.54 37.34 0.84
CA LEU A 403 34.08 37.46 0.82
C LEU A 403 33.64 38.73 1.55
N SER A 404 32.79 39.53 0.90
CA SER A 404 32.17 40.70 1.55
C SER A 404 31.13 40.28 2.60
N ASN A 405 30.73 41.22 3.46
CA ASN A 405 29.66 40.97 4.44
C ASN A 405 28.34 40.58 3.75
N GLU A 406 28.02 41.21 2.62
CA GLU A 406 26.83 40.90 1.83
C GLU A 406 26.91 39.48 1.23
N GLU A 407 28.06 39.06 0.71
CA GLU A 407 28.26 37.71 0.19
C GLU A 407 28.17 36.65 1.28
N LEU A 408 28.69 36.96 2.47
CA LEU A 408 28.50 36.12 3.64
C LEU A 408 27.02 36.08 4.02
N ASP A 409 26.30 37.20 4.07
CA ASP A 409 24.84 37.24 4.37
C ASP A 409 24.06 36.35 3.40
N GLU A 410 24.40 36.37 2.13
CA GLU A 410 23.84 35.47 1.14
C GLU A 410 24.14 34.01 1.48
N CYS A 411 25.35 33.64 1.91
CA CYS A 411 25.70 32.27 2.30
C CYS A 411 24.79 31.73 3.42
N PHE A 412 24.42 32.59 4.37
CA PHE A 412 23.61 32.24 5.53
C PHE A 412 22.09 32.43 5.31
N ASN A 413 21.67 32.81 4.09
CA ASN A 413 20.26 32.89 3.74
C ASN A 413 19.69 31.49 3.39
N TYR A 414 18.72 31.00 4.18
CA TYR A 414 18.07 29.71 3.91
C TYR A 414 17.17 29.72 2.67
N GLU A 415 16.67 30.88 2.23
CA GLU A 415 15.77 31.01 1.07
C GLU A 415 16.41 30.49 -0.21
N HIS A 416 17.75 30.50 -0.28
CA HIS A 416 18.52 29.88 -1.35
C HIS A 416 18.10 28.43 -1.63
N HIS A 417 17.76 27.67 -0.59
CA HIS A 417 17.40 26.26 -0.71
C HIS A 417 15.97 26.06 -1.25
N MET A 418 15.17 27.12 -1.32
CA MET A 418 13.80 27.07 -1.83
C MET A 418 13.68 27.39 -3.33
N LYS A 419 14.76 27.87 -3.97
CA LYS A 419 14.76 28.37 -5.36
C LYS A 419 14.28 27.37 -6.43
N HIS A 420 14.31 26.07 -6.13
CA HIS A 420 13.88 25.01 -7.04
C HIS A 420 12.66 24.21 -6.55
N VAL A 421 11.98 24.67 -5.50
CA VAL A 421 10.74 24.01 -5.00
C VAL A 421 9.68 23.99 -6.11
N ASP A 422 9.42 25.11 -6.77
CA ASP A 422 8.46 25.17 -7.88
C ASP A 422 8.84 24.26 -9.04
N THR A 423 10.12 24.22 -9.40
CA THR A 423 10.63 23.32 -10.45
C THR A 423 10.27 21.86 -10.15
N ILE A 424 10.41 21.43 -8.90
CA ILE A 424 10.10 20.05 -8.48
C ILE A 424 8.58 19.81 -8.49
N PHE A 425 7.78 20.71 -7.93
CA PHE A 425 6.32 20.59 -7.92
C PHE A 425 5.72 20.55 -9.35
N ASN A 426 6.29 21.33 -10.27
CA ASN A 426 5.90 21.32 -11.68
C ASN A 426 6.21 19.97 -12.35
N ARG A 427 7.40 19.38 -12.08
CA ARG A 427 7.74 18.04 -12.59
C ARG A 427 6.78 16.96 -12.10
N LEU A 428 6.27 17.09 -10.88
CA LEU A 428 5.32 16.16 -10.28
C LEU A 428 3.88 16.35 -10.75
N GLY A 429 3.59 17.44 -11.47
CA GLY A 429 2.24 17.77 -11.93
C GLY A 429 1.27 18.12 -10.79
N ILE A 430 1.79 18.65 -9.67
CA ILE A 430 0.98 18.98 -8.49
C ILE A 430 1.04 20.45 -8.10
N SER A 431 1.79 21.30 -8.81
CA SER A 431 1.72 22.74 -8.55
C SER A 431 0.31 23.25 -8.87
N GLU A 432 -0.34 23.82 -7.86
CA GLU A 432 -1.52 24.67 -8.05
C GLU A 432 -1.12 26.07 -8.55
#